data_AF-A0A4Q3D1I9-F1
#
_entry.id   AF-A0A4Q3D1I9-F1
#
_cell.length_a   1.000
_cell.length_b   1.000
_cell.length_c   1.000
_cell.angle_alpha   90.00
_cell.angle_beta   90.00
_cell.angle_gamma   90.00
#
_symmetry.space_group_name_H-M   'P 1'
#
loop_
_entity.id
_entity.type
_entity.pdbx_description
1 polymer ?
#
loop_
_entity_poly.entity_id
_entity_poly.type
_entity_poly.pdbx_seq_one_letter_code
_entity_poly.pdbx_strand_id
1 'polypeptide(L)'
;MQKHLLSFGLSAILLSGAVFGMTSCVRNYRCECKITYEGKPGLPTSPPREYEIKDTNKNAKSLCQSGSKSYTDMGIVTTETCDIK
;
A
#
# COMPACT_ATOMS: atom_id res chain seq x y z
N MET A 1 -57.99 3.93 39.03
CA MET A 1 -58.39 3.22 37.80
C MET A 1 -57.53 3.74 36.65
N GLN A 2 -56.58 2.91 36.20
CA GLN A 2 -55.59 3.25 35.16
C GLN A 2 -56.24 3.22 33.78
N LYS A 3 -56.18 4.34 33.07
CA LYS A 3 -56.42 4.42 31.61
C LYS A 3 -55.29 5.21 30.97
N HIS A 4 -54.14 4.56 30.79
CA HIS A 4 -53.15 4.97 29.80
C HIS A 4 -52.55 3.70 29.18
N LEU A 5 -53.43 2.96 28.50
CA LEU A 5 -53.03 1.99 27.50
C LEU A 5 -52.67 2.75 26.22
N LEU A 6 -51.52 2.38 25.65
CA LEU A 6 -51.27 2.30 24.21
C LEU A 6 -51.31 3.62 23.42
N SER A 7 -50.26 4.44 23.55
CA SER A 7 -49.76 5.26 22.42
C SER A 7 -48.36 5.80 22.70
N PHE A 8 -47.39 4.90 22.81
CA PHE A 8 -45.99 5.26 22.55
C PHE A 8 -45.54 4.33 21.43
N GLY A 9 -45.83 4.79 20.22
CA GLY A 9 -45.46 4.13 18.99
C GLY A 9 -43.96 3.86 18.97
N LEU A 10 -43.65 2.58 18.75
CA LEU A 10 -42.43 2.08 18.16
C LEU A 10 -41.75 3.10 17.24
N SER A 11 -40.65 3.69 17.69
CA SER A 11 -39.61 4.15 16.77
C SER A 11 -38.25 4.00 17.45
N ALA A 12 -38.01 2.81 17.98
CA ALA A 12 -36.67 2.30 18.27
C ALA A 12 -36.15 1.61 17.00
N ILE A 13 -35.98 2.35 15.90
CA ILE A 13 -35.25 1.86 14.73
C ILE A 13 -33.76 2.03 15.04
N LEU A 14 -33.26 1.05 15.79
CA LEU A 14 -32.02 0.32 15.54
C LEU A 14 -30.99 1.09 14.69
N LEU A 15 -30.30 2.01 15.34
CA LEU A 15 -29.01 2.57 14.92
C LEU A 15 -27.89 1.53 15.12
N SER A 16 -28.07 0.31 14.61
CA SER A 16 -27.20 -0.83 14.93
C SER A 16 -26.77 -1.58 13.68
N GLY A 17 -25.48 -1.50 13.37
CA GLY A 17 -24.76 -2.62 12.79
C GLY A 17 -24.61 -2.60 11.28
N ALA A 18 -23.69 -1.77 10.77
CA ALA A 18 -22.92 -2.11 9.57
C ALA A 18 -21.65 -1.26 9.47
N VAL A 19 -20.86 -1.20 10.55
CA VAL A 19 -19.45 -0.83 10.42
C VAL A 19 -18.74 -2.06 9.85
N PHE A 20 -18.95 -2.35 8.56
CA PHE A 20 -18.10 -3.28 7.83
C PHE A 20 -16.76 -2.58 7.69
N GLY A 21 -15.93 -2.75 8.73
CA GLY A 21 -14.54 -2.33 8.72
C GLY A 21 -13.88 -2.88 7.47
N MET A 22 -13.25 -1.98 6.71
CA MET A 22 -12.46 -2.30 5.54
C MET A 22 -11.44 -3.37 5.91
N THR A 23 -11.73 -4.64 5.61
CA THR A 23 -10.77 -5.72 5.74
C THR A 23 -9.69 -5.43 4.71
N SER A 24 -8.62 -4.74 5.11
CA SER A 24 -7.50 -4.50 4.22
C SER A 24 -6.85 -5.86 3.98
N CYS A 25 -7.10 -6.44 2.81
CA CYS A 25 -6.59 -7.75 2.43
C CYS A 25 -5.06 -7.71 2.46
N VAL A 26 -4.46 -8.28 3.50
CA VAL A 26 -3.01 -8.50 3.58
C VAL A 26 -2.66 -9.63 2.64
N ARG A 27 -1.70 -9.40 1.75
CA ARG A 27 -1.19 -10.38 0.78
C ARG A 27 0.32 -10.28 0.72
N ASN A 28 0.95 -11.35 0.23
CA ASN A 28 2.37 -11.32 -0.11
C ASN A 28 2.52 -10.69 -1.50
N TYR A 29 3.31 -9.61 -1.57
CA TYR A 29 3.71 -8.93 -2.79
C TYR A 29 5.21 -9.11 -2.99
N ARG A 30 5.65 -9.19 -4.25
CA ARG A 30 7.08 -9.24 -4.57
C ARG A 30 7.51 -7.85 -5.02
N CYS A 31 8.43 -7.24 -4.30
CA CYS A 31 9.03 -5.97 -4.70
C CYS A 31 10.27 -6.23 -5.57
N GLU A 32 10.35 -5.55 -6.71
CA GLU A 32 11.48 -5.62 -7.63
C GLU A 32 12.11 -4.23 -7.79
N CYS A 33 13.39 -4.12 -7.46
CA CYS A 33 14.19 -2.91 -7.59
C CYS A 33 15.15 -3.05 -8.76
N LYS A 34 15.03 -2.14 -9.73
CA LYS A 34 15.91 -2.03 -10.90
C LYS A 34 16.86 -0.86 -10.70
N ILE A 35 18.14 -1.10 -10.96
CA ILE A 35 19.17 -0.06 -10.91
C ILE A 35 19.62 0.24 -12.33
N THR A 36 19.45 1.48 -12.76
CA THR A 36 19.95 1.99 -14.03
C THR A 36 21.08 2.97 -13.78
N TYR A 37 22.08 2.95 -14.66
CA TYR A 37 23.20 3.88 -14.63
C TYR A 37 23.23 4.62 -15.96
N GLU A 38 23.26 5.95 -15.91
CA GLU A 38 23.33 6.83 -17.07
C GLU A 38 24.55 7.74 -16.98
N GLY A 39 25.02 8.27 -18.11
CA GLY A 39 26.11 9.26 -18.16
C GLY A 39 27.39 8.79 -18.85
N LYS A 40 27.61 7.47 -19.03
CA LYS A 40 28.70 6.93 -19.84
C LYS A 40 28.29 5.67 -20.61
N PRO A 41 28.77 5.49 -21.85
CA PRO A 41 28.58 4.23 -22.58
C PRO A 41 29.37 3.09 -21.90
N GLY A 42 28.76 1.89 -21.84
CA GLY A 42 29.39 0.69 -21.27
C GLY A 42 29.15 0.46 -19.78
N LEU A 43 28.21 1.17 -19.15
CA LEU A 43 27.85 0.94 -17.75
C LEU A 43 27.16 -0.43 -17.58
N PRO A 44 27.51 -1.21 -16.54
CA PRO A 44 26.94 -2.52 -16.32
C PRO A 44 25.48 -2.42 -15.86
N THR A 45 24.61 -3.27 -16.40
CA THR A 45 23.26 -3.43 -15.87
C THR A 45 23.35 -4.24 -14.58
N SER A 46 22.89 -3.68 -13.46
CA SER A 46 22.78 -4.45 -12.22
C SER A 46 21.63 -5.46 -12.34
N PRO A 47 21.79 -6.70 -11.83
CA PRO A 47 20.65 -7.59 -11.65
C PRO A 47 19.61 -6.93 -10.74
N PRO A 48 18.31 -7.16 -10.98
CA PRO A 48 17.26 -6.64 -10.14
C PRO A 48 17.34 -7.25 -8.73
N ARG A 49 17.10 -6.44 -7.71
CA ARG A 49 16.96 -6.92 -6.33
C ARG A 49 15.49 -7.22 -6.07
N GLU A 50 15.20 -8.40 -5.53
CA GLU A 50 13.84 -8.80 -5.21
C GLU A 50 13.69 -9.15 -3.72
N TYR A 51 12.54 -8.81 -3.14
CA TYR A 51 12.18 -9.18 -1.77
C TYR A 51 10.66 -9.23 -1.59
N GLU A 52 10.18 -9.99 -0.60
CA GLU A 52 8.75 -10.14 -0.32
C GLU A 52 8.26 -9.12 0.72
N ILE A 53 7.07 -8.58 0.52
CA ILE A 53 6.38 -7.69 1.45
C ILE A 53 4.98 -8.26 1.71
N LYS A 54 4.70 -8.60 2.98
CA LYS A 54 3.38 -9.05 3.40
C LYS A 54 2.61 -7.91 4.01
N ASP A 55 1.74 -7.27 3.23
CA ASP A 55 0.92 -6.16 3.72
C ASP A 55 -0.31 -5.97 2.82
N THR A 56 -1.09 -4.94 3.11
CA THR A 56 -2.08 -4.36 2.21
C THR A 56 -1.41 -3.87 0.93
N ASN A 57 -2.10 -3.93 -0.21
CA ASN A 57 -1.55 -3.47 -1.49
C ASN A 57 -0.97 -2.04 -1.40
N LYS A 58 -1.70 -1.13 -0.76
CA LYS A 58 -1.31 0.27 -0.62
C LYS A 58 -0.01 0.41 0.19
N ASN A 59 0.07 -0.27 1.33
CA ASN A 59 1.26 -0.17 2.17
C ASN A 59 2.44 -0.92 1.52
N ALA A 60 2.21 -2.09 0.93
CA ALA A 60 3.24 -2.85 0.22
C ALA A 60 3.84 -2.04 -0.94
N LYS A 61 2.99 -1.34 -1.72
CA LYS A 61 3.44 -0.41 -2.76
C LYS A 61 4.27 0.73 -2.17
N SER A 62 3.77 1.37 -1.12
CA SER A 62 4.48 2.48 -0.46
C SER A 62 5.84 2.05 0.08
N LEU A 63 5.91 0.90 0.75
CA LEU A 63 7.15 0.33 1.30
C LEU A 63 8.13 -0.02 0.19
N CYS A 64 7.67 -0.67 -0.87
CA CYS A 64 8.50 -1.02 -2.02
C CYS A 64 9.07 0.25 -2.68
N GLN A 65 8.21 1.22 -2.98
CA GLN A 65 8.59 2.46 -3.67
C GLN A 65 9.49 3.37 -2.82
N SER A 66 9.42 3.28 -1.48
CA SER A 66 10.30 4.04 -0.58
C SER A 66 11.80 3.72 -0.76
N GLY A 67 12.12 2.54 -1.31
CA GLY A 67 13.48 2.17 -1.69
C GLY A 67 13.98 2.86 -2.96
N SER A 68 13.10 3.50 -3.74
CA SER A 68 13.49 4.17 -4.98
C SER A 68 14.25 5.46 -4.68
N LYS A 69 15.44 5.60 -5.27
CA LYS A 69 16.30 6.77 -5.10
C LYS A 69 17.07 7.04 -6.38
N SER A 70 17.33 8.32 -6.63
CA SER A 70 18.23 8.74 -7.69
C SER A 70 19.32 9.60 -7.08
N TYR A 71 20.57 9.33 -7.46
CA TYR A 71 21.72 10.10 -7.03
C TYR A 71 22.74 10.18 -8.16
N THR A 72 23.47 11.28 -8.17
CA THR A 72 24.53 11.52 -9.16
C THR A 72 25.87 11.48 -8.45
N ASP A 73 26.77 10.62 -8.92
CA ASP A 73 28.13 10.53 -8.43
C ASP A 73 29.11 10.54 -9.61
N MET A 74 30.12 11.42 -9.56
CA MET A 74 31.14 11.56 -10.61
C MET A 74 30.58 11.69 -12.06
N GLY A 75 29.41 12.31 -12.21
CA GLY A 75 28.73 12.50 -13.51
C GLY A 75 27.97 11.28 -14.02
N ILE A 76 27.82 10.23 -13.19
CA ILE A 76 26.98 9.06 -13.47
C ILE A 76 25.70 9.20 -12.64
N VAL A 77 24.56 9.17 -13.32
CA VAL A 77 23.25 9.17 -12.66
C VAL A 77 22.89 7.72 -12.37
N THR A 78 22.76 7.38 -11.09
CA THR A 78 22.27 6.08 -10.66
C THR A 78 20.83 6.23 -10.21
N THR A 79 19.93 5.51 -10.86
CA THR A 79 18.51 5.49 -10.51
C THR A 79 18.11 4.09 -10.08
N GLU A 80 17.73 3.96 -8.82
CA GLU A 80 17.10 2.76 -8.27
C GLU A 80 15.59 2.99 -8.25
N THR A 81 14.87 2.17 -9.01
CA THR A 81 13.40 2.21 -9.11
C THR A 81 12.84 0.90 -8.61
N CYS A 82 12.03 0.95 -7.55
CA CYS A 82 11.40 -0.20 -6.93
C CYS A 82 9.89 -0.16 -7.15
N ASP A 83 9.30 -1.26 -7.65
CA ASP A 83 7.84 -1.41 -7.74
C ASP A 83 7.40 -2.84 -7.42
N ILE A 84 6.13 -3.00 -7.03
CA ILE A 84 5.52 -4.30 -6.75
C ILE A 84 5.19 -5.03 -8.06
N LYS A 85 5.48 -6.32 -8.13
CA LYS A 85 5.14 -7.24 -9.23
C LYS A 85 3.91 -8.08 -8.91
#